data_AF-A0AA39L606-F1
#
_entry.id   AF-A0AA39L606-F1
#
_cell.length_a   1.000
_cell.length_b   1.000
_cell.length_c   1.000
_cell.angle_alpha   90.00
_cell.angle_beta   90.00
_cell.angle_gamma   90.00
#
_symmetry.space_group_name_H-M   'P 1'
#
loop_
_entity.id
_entity.type
_entity.pdbx_description
1 polymer ?
#
loop_
_entity_poly.entity_id
_entity_poly.type
_entity_poly.pdbx_seq_one_letter_code
_entity_poly.pdbx_strand_id
1 'polypeptide(L)'
;MVDEIKHDILVNYLYQQQCSRLWTSNGSGEVEGVLLRLSPGHYVACPPQLAQSTFALACAALDVQCAMTMNSRVVQTLLQLSSGAVDIPLRSGVRIQIVPTMEDLAHAQKDRFAAFITSEGLLVVWDDDALHLVARAKAIESGLIDLVWRSNEIDDDGDAS
;
A
#
# COMPACT_ATOMS: atom_id res chain seq x y z
N MET A 1 -3.72 -28.46 -0.60
CA MET A 1 -3.87 -28.79 0.84
C MET A 1 -2.75 -28.22 1.71
N VAL A 2 -1.51 -28.73 1.72
CA VAL A 2 -0.46 -28.18 2.62
C VAL A 2 -0.09 -26.74 2.27
N ASP A 3 0.02 -26.41 0.98
CA ASP A 3 0.39 -25.06 0.57
C ASP A 3 -0.74 -24.06 0.79
N GLU A 4 -2.00 -24.42 0.56
CA GLU A 4 -3.17 -23.59 0.91
C GLU A 4 -3.16 -23.23 2.41
N ILE A 5 -2.92 -24.20 3.30
CA ILE A 5 -2.83 -23.94 4.74
C ILE A 5 -1.69 -22.95 5.07
N LYS A 6 -0.53 -23.08 4.40
CA LYS A 6 0.57 -22.13 4.60
C LYS A 6 0.20 -20.72 4.15
N HIS A 7 -0.47 -20.59 3.00
CA HIS A 7 -0.89 -19.29 2.48
C HIS A 7 -1.94 -18.65 3.38
N ASP A 8 -2.89 -19.44 3.91
CA ASP A 8 -3.87 -18.99 4.89
C ASP A 8 -3.20 -18.50 6.18
N ILE A 9 -2.25 -19.26 6.73
CA ILE A 9 -1.50 -18.82 7.92
C ILE A 9 -0.74 -17.52 7.63
N LEU A 10 -0.09 -17.43 6.47
CA LEU A 10 0.74 -16.30 6.10
C LEU A 10 -0.08 -15.02 5.87
N VAL A 11 -1.20 -15.10 5.14
CA VAL A 11 -2.06 -13.92 4.91
C VAL A 11 -2.66 -13.40 6.22
N ASN A 12 -3.04 -14.31 7.15
CA ASN A 12 -3.49 -13.91 8.48
C ASN A 12 -2.38 -13.26 9.30
N TYR A 13 -1.15 -13.80 9.26
CA TYR A 13 0.01 -13.20 9.92
C TYR A 13 0.30 -11.79 9.38
N LEU A 14 0.30 -11.61 8.06
CA LEU A 14 0.52 -10.31 7.43
C LEU A 14 -0.58 -9.30 7.80
N TYR A 15 -1.83 -9.74 7.86
CA TYR A 15 -2.94 -8.90 8.30
C TYR A 15 -2.82 -8.50 9.78
N GLN A 16 -2.38 -9.41 10.65
CA GLN A 16 -2.05 -9.06 12.04
C GLN A 16 -0.95 -8.00 12.13
N GLN A 17 0.08 -8.09 11.27
CA GLN A 17 1.12 -7.05 11.20
C GLN A 17 0.55 -5.70 10.77
N GLN A 18 -0.31 -5.68 9.75
CA GLN A 18 -1.01 -4.47 9.28
C GLN A 18 -1.84 -3.83 10.42
N CYS A 19 -2.66 -4.63 11.12
CA CYS A 19 -3.47 -4.17 12.25
C CYS A 19 -2.62 -3.66 13.42
N SER A 20 -1.55 -4.36 13.79
CA SER A 20 -0.67 -3.97 14.90
C SER A 20 0.02 -2.61 14.69
N ARG A 21 0.08 -2.16 13.43
CA ARG A 21 0.66 -0.88 13.01
C ARG A 21 -0.37 0.22 12.81
N LEU A 22 -1.66 -0.10 13.02
CA LEU A 22 -2.77 0.81 12.77
C LEU A 22 -2.83 1.27 11.30
N TRP A 23 -2.48 0.38 10.37
CA TRP A 23 -2.56 0.63 8.92
C TRP A 23 -3.96 0.37 8.33
N THR A 24 -4.97 0.34 9.18
CA THR A 24 -6.38 0.06 8.86
C THR A 24 -7.25 1.09 9.54
N SER A 25 -8.31 1.57 8.88
CA SER A 25 -9.21 2.59 9.43
C SER A 25 -10.53 2.03 9.93
N ASN A 26 -11.31 1.36 9.07
CA ASN A 26 -12.75 1.15 9.32
C ASN A 26 -13.17 -0.31 9.44
N GLY A 27 -12.26 -1.27 9.26
CA GLY A 27 -12.49 -2.69 9.53
C GLY A 27 -13.63 -3.33 8.72
N SER A 28 -14.15 -2.67 7.67
CA SER A 28 -15.19 -3.28 6.82
C SER A 28 -14.68 -4.54 6.12
N GLY A 29 -13.37 -4.59 5.86
CA GLY A 29 -12.67 -5.70 5.22
C GLY A 29 -12.93 -5.79 3.71
N GLU A 30 -13.55 -4.78 3.11
CA GLU A 30 -13.89 -4.75 1.68
C GLU A 30 -12.87 -4.00 0.82
N VAL A 31 -12.13 -3.06 1.42
CA VAL A 31 -11.14 -2.23 0.73
C VAL A 31 -9.75 -2.41 1.33
N GLU A 32 -9.66 -2.62 2.64
CA GLU A 32 -8.41 -2.71 3.36
C GLU A 32 -8.08 -4.16 3.74
N GLY A 33 -6.82 -4.56 3.55
CA GLY A 33 -6.31 -5.83 4.04
C GLY A 33 -5.07 -6.29 3.27
N VAL A 34 -4.87 -7.61 3.24
CA VAL A 34 -3.74 -8.28 2.61
C VAL A 34 -4.24 -9.31 1.60
N LEU A 35 -3.56 -9.38 0.47
CA LEU A 35 -3.74 -10.35 -0.59
C LEU A 35 -2.46 -11.17 -0.77
N LEU A 36 -2.63 -12.48 -0.97
CA LEU A 36 -1.55 -13.39 -1.30
C LEU A 36 -1.99 -14.33 -2.41
N ARG A 37 -1.21 -14.41 -3.48
CA ARG A 37 -1.53 -15.19 -4.67
C ARG A 37 -1.31 -16.68 -4.41
N LEU A 38 -2.35 -17.49 -4.63
CA LEU A 38 -2.24 -18.97 -4.62
C LEU A 38 -1.82 -19.50 -5.98
N SER A 39 -2.47 -18.98 -7.02
CA SER A 39 -2.21 -19.33 -8.42
C SER A 39 -2.56 -18.13 -9.30
N PRO A 40 -2.16 -18.09 -10.58
CA PRO A 40 -2.48 -16.97 -11.45
C PRO A 40 -3.98 -16.63 -11.41
N GLY A 41 -4.30 -15.38 -11.09
CA GLY A 41 -5.67 -14.87 -10.96
C GLY A 41 -6.44 -15.30 -9.70
N HIS A 42 -5.86 -16.11 -8.81
CA HIS A 42 -6.51 -16.56 -7.58
C HIS A 42 -5.72 -16.15 -6.34
N TYR A 43 -6.38 -15.42 -5.44
CA TYR A 43 -5.80 -14.91 -4.20
C TYR A 43 -6.53 -15.44 -2.98
N VAL A 44 -5.77 -15.67 -1.91
CA VAL A 44 -6.30 -15.67 -0.55
C VAL A 44 -6.17 -14.26 0.01
N ALA A 45 -7.10 -13.90 0.87
CA ALA A 45 -7.18 -12.57 1.42
C ALA A 45 -7.47 -12.61 2.91
N CYS A 46 -6.97 -11.61 3.62
CA CYS A 46 -7.41 -11.31 4.96
C CYS A 46 -7.65 -9.80 5.06
N PRO A 47 -8.89 -9.35 5.31
CA PRO A 47 -10.09 -10.16 5.57
C PRO A 47 -10.58 -10.97 4.34
N PRO A 48 -11.31 -12.09 4.52
CA PRO A 48 -11.72 -12.95 3.41
C PRO A 48 -12.58 -12.27 2.34
N GLN A 49 -13.38 -11.27 2.73
CA GLN A 49 -14.25 -10.50 1.84
C GLN A 49 -13.45 -9.75 0.76
N LEU A 50 -12.21 -9.40 1.07
CA LEU A 50 -11.31 -8.68 0.17
C LEU A 50 -10.94 -9.50 -1.07
N ALA A 51 -11.05 -10.83 -1.04
CA ALA A 51 -10.71 -11.70 -2.17
C ALA A 51 -11.56 -11.43 -3.43
N GLN A 52 -12.73 -10.80 -3.28
CA GLN A 52 -13.63 -10.44 -4.40
C GLN A 52 -13.70 -8.92 -4.65
N SER A 53 -12.86 -8.14 -3.98
CA SER A 53 -12.84 -6.68 -4.10
C SER A 53 -12.19 -6.20 -5.40
N THR A 54 -12.42 -4.92 -5.74
CA THR A 54 -11.67 -4.22 -6.79
C THR A 54 -10.16 -4.31 -6.57
N PHE A 55 -9.70 -4.24 -5.31
CA PHE A 55 -8.29 -4.39 -4.97
C PHE A 55 -7.74 -5.76 -5.41
N ALA A 56 -8.47 -6.85 -5.16
CA ALA A 56 -8.06 -8.18 -5.61
C ALA A 56 -8.02 -8.32 -7.14
N LEU A 57 -9.02 -7.76 -7.83
CA LEU A 57 -9.06 -7.76 -9.30
C LEU A 57 -7.89 -6.97 -9.89
N ALA A 58 -7.58 -5.80 -9.33
CA ALA A 58 -6.47 -4.97 -9.78
C ALA A 58 -5.11 -5.64 -9.52
N CYS A 59 -4.90 -6.26 -8.35
CA CYS A 59 -3.70 -7.04 -8.07
C CYS A 59 -3.54 -8.25 -9.00
N ALA A 60 -4.64 -8.92 -9.35
CA ALA A 60 -4.62 -10.01 -10.32
C ALA A 60 -4.20 -9.52 -11.72
N ALA A 61 -4.73 -8.39 -12.18
CA ALA A 61 -4.37 -7.79 -13.46
C ALA A 61 -2.92 -7.28 -13.49
N LEU A 62 -2.43 -6.70 -12.38
CA LEU A 62 -1.04 -6.27 -12.21
C LEU A 62 -0.05 -7.44 -12.01
N ASP A 63 -0.55 -8.67 -11.83
CA ASP A 63 0.22 -9.91 -11.69
C ASP A 63 1.18 -9.91 -10.47
N VAL A 64 0.80 -9.31 -9.35
CA VAL A 64 1.66 -9.28 -8.14
C VAL A 64 1.61 -10.61 -7.37
N GLN A 65 2.61 -10.92 -6.52
CA GLN A 65 2.56 -12.12 -5.66
C GLN A 65 1.79 -11.87 -4.37
N CYS A 66 2.00 -10.70 -3.77
CA CYS A 66 1.34 -10.31 -2.54
C CYS A 66 1.17 -8.79 -2.52
N ALA A 67 0.13 -8.33 -1.84
CA ALA A 67 -0.13 -6.90 -1.68
C ALA A 67 -0.81 -6.62 -0.34
N MET A 68 -0.61 -5.41 0.19
CA MET A 68 -1.36 -4.90 1.32
C MET A 68 -1.75 -3.45 1.11
N THR A 69 -2.88 -3.07 1.66
CA THR A 69 -3.26 -1.67 1.78
C THR A 69 -2.65 -1.05 3.04
N MET A 70 -2.44 0.25 3.02
CA MET A 70 -1.95 1.02 4.15
C MET A 70 -2.79 2.28 4.25
N ASN A 71 -3.60 2.34 5.31
CA ASN A 71 -4.28 3.55 5.73
C ASN A 71 -3.53 4.14 6.92
N SER A 72 -2.94 5.32 6.75
CA SER A 72 -2.30 6.01 7.87
C SER A 72 -2.39 7.52 7.68
N ARG A 73 -2.19 8.26 8.78
CA ARG A 73 -2.23 9.72 8.74
C ARG A 73 -1.21 10.30 7.75
N VAL A 74 0.00 9.75 7.71
CA VAL A 74 1.06 10.21 6.80
C VAL A 74 0.70 9.98 5.32
N VAL A 75 0.06 8.84 5.01
CA VAL A 75 -0.43 8.53 3.65
C VAL A 75 -1.46 9.56 3.20
N GLN A 76 -2.48 9.80 4.04
CA GLN A 76 -3.55 10.75 3.73
C GLN A 76 -3.01 12.18 3.58
N THR A 77 -2.13 12.60 4.48
CA THR A 77 -1.54 13.95 4.45
C THR A 77 -0.72 14.16 3.17
N LEU A 78 0.14 13.21 2.79
CA LEU A 78 0.95 13.36 1.58
C LEU A 78 0.12 13.32 0.30
N LEU A 79 -0.93 12.49 0.24
CA LEU A 79 -1.88 12.51 -0.87
C LEU A 79 -2.55 13.88 -1.03
N GLN A 80 -2.97 14.50 0.09
CA GLN A 80 -3.58 15.85 0.07
C GLN A 80 -2.58 16.92 -0.39
N LEU A 81 -1.34 16.88 0.11
CA LEU A 81 -0.29 17.83 -0.28
C LEU A 81 0.17 17.65 -1.72
N SER A 82 0.03 16.45 -2.28
CA SER A 82 0.48 16.09 -3.63
C SER A 82 -0.65 16.19 -4.66
N SER A 83 -1.66 17.05 -4.44
CA SER A 83 -2.77 17.20 -5.37
C SER A 83 -2.28 17.58 -6.77
N GLY A 84 -2.63 16.78 -7.78
CA GLY A 84 -2.20 16.95 -9.17
C GLY A 84 -0.82 16.39 -9.51
N ALA A 85 -0.07 15.83 -8.54
CA ALA A 85 1.16 15.10 -8.82
C ALA A 85 0.86 13.69 -9.34
N VAL A 86 1.79 13.14 -10.13
CA VAL A 86 1.71 11.77 -10.67
C VAL A 86 2.52 10.76 -9.85
N ASP A 87 3.44 11.23 -9.01
CA ASP A 87 4.23 10.42 -8.10
C ASP A 87 4.79 11.25 -6.93
N ILE A 88 5.26 10.57 -5.90
CA ILE A 88 5.93 11.13 -4.71
C ILE A 88 7.35 10.56 -4.62
N PRO A 89 8.41 11.39 -4.68
CA PRO A 89 9.79 10.93 -4.56
C PRO A 89 10.23 10.71 -3.11
N LEU A 90 10.79 9.54 -2.80
CA LEU A 90 11.44 9.23 -1.53
C LEU A 90 12.96 9.47 -1.60
N ARG A 91 13.61 9.65 -0.44
CA ARG A 91 15.08 9.82 -0.35
C ARG A 91 15.87 8.61 -0.85
N SER A 92 15.29 7.42 -0.77
CA SER A 92 15.90 6.20 -1.27
C SER A 92 16.07 6.19 -2.81
N GLY A 93 15.53 7.19 -3.51
CA GLY A 93 15.46 7.23 -4.97
C GLY A 93 14.24 6.52 -5.53
N VAL A 94 13.46 5.84 -4.69
CA VAL A 94 12.16 5.25 -5.06
C VAL A 94 11.16 6.38 -5.28
N ARG A 95 10.39 6.28 -6.36
CA ARG A 95 9.24 7.15 -6.63
C ARG A 95 7.97 6.32 -6.49
N ILE A 96 7.07 6.74 -5.63
CA ILE A 96 5.78 6.07 -5.44
C ILE A 96 4.77 6.72 -6.35
N GLN A 97 4.24 5.97 -7.31
CA GLN A 97 3.25 6.47 -8.25
C GLN A 97 1.92 6.83 -7.54
N ILE A 98 1.17 7.75 -8.12
CA ILE A 98 -0.19 8.09 -7.71
C ILE A 98 -1.12 7.65 -8.84
N VAL A 99 -2.13 6.86 -8.51
CA VAL A 99 -3.20 6.47 -9.43
C VAL A 99 -4.54 7.03 -8.94
N PRO A 100 -5.50 7.33 -9.86
CA PRO A 100 -6.78 7.90 -9.47
C PRO A 100 -7.63 6.96 -8.64
N THR A 101 -7.89 5.73 -9.12
CA THR A 101 -8.75 4.74 -8.45
C THR A 101 -8.09 3.38 -8.24
N MET A 102 -8.74 2.53 -7.42
CA MET A 102 -8.27 1.15 -7.23
C MET A 102 -8.32 0.33 -8.53
N GLU A 103 -9.24 0.62 -9.46
CA GLU A 103 -9.22 -0.02 -10.79
C GLU A 103 -7.95 0.34 -11.58
N ASP A 104 -7.50 1.61 -11.51
CA ASP A 104 -6.32 2.10 -12.23
C ASP A 104 -5.02 1.45 -11.74
N LEU A 105 -5.02 0.84 -10.54
CA LEU A 105 -3.88 0.07 -10.03
C LEU A 105 -3.50 -1.08 -10.98
N ALA A 106 -4.44 -1.63 -11.75
CA ALA A 106 -4.16 -2.66 -12.76
C ALA A 106 -3.14 -2.22 -13.83
N HIS A 107 -2.98 -0.91 -14.02
CA HIS A 107 -2.06 -0.31 -14.99
C HIS A 107 -0.83 0.33 -14.35
N ALA A 108 -0.65 0.15 -13.05
CA ALA A 108 0.47 0.67 -12.30
C ALA A 108 1.81 0.10 -12.79
N GLN A 109 2.88 0.86 -12.60
CA GLN A 109 4.25 0.40 -12.80
C GLN A 109 4.62 -0.60 -11.69
N LYS A 110 4.63 -1.90 -12.03
CA LYS A 110 4.89 -3.01 -11.09
C LYS A 110 6.25 -2.91 -10.39
N ASP A 111 7.26 -2.36 -11.06
CA ASP A 111 8.63 -2.19 -10.54
C ASP A 111 8.76 -1.10 -9.46
N ARG A 112 7.71 -0.31 -9.22
CA ARG A 112 7.67 0.68 -8.13
C ARG A 112 7.28 0.10 -6.79
N PHE A 113 6.70 -1.10 -6.77
CA PHE A 113 6.29 -1.83 -5.56
C PHE A 113 5.28 -1.12 -4.65
N ALA A 114 4.79 0.06 -5.04
CA ALA A 114 3.79 0.80 -4.33
C ALA A 114 3.06 1.81 -5.23
N ALA A 115 1.82 2.13 -4.87
CA ALA A 115 0.99 3.14 -5.51
C ALA A 115 0.05 3.78 -4.49
N PHE A 116 -0.04 5.10 -4.49
CA PHE A 116 -1.12 5.81 -3.82
C PHE A 116 -2.39 5.73 -4.64
N ILE A 117 -3.52 5.51 -3.98
CA ILE A 117 -4.85 5.49 -4.59
C ILE A 117 -5.62 6.72 -4.10
N THR A 118 -5.95 7.61 -5.03
CA THR A 118 -6.47 8.94 -4.69
C THR A 118 -7.90 8.88 -4.15
N SER A 119 -8.80 8.10 -4.78
CA SER A 119 -10.21 8.02 -4.36
C SER A 119 -10.40 7.44 -2.96
N GLU A 120 -9.60 6.44 -2.58
CA GLU A 120 -9.67 5.74 -1.30
C GLU A 120 -8.79 6.40 -0.24
N GLY A 121 -7.84 7.25 -0.62
CA GLY A 121 -6.89 7.85 0.31
C GLY A 121 -5.92 6.82 0.90
N LEU A 122 -5.58 5.78 0.14
CA LEU A 122 -4.78 4.63 0.58
C LEU A 122 -3.44 4.56 -0.13
N LEU A 123 -2.49 3.86 0.47
CA LEU A 123 -1.29 3.39 -0.19
C LEU A 123 -1.41 1.87 -0.37
N VAL A 124 -1.21 1.39 -1.57
CA VAL A 124 -1.05 -0.05 -1.84
C VAL A 124 0.43 -0.35 -1.97
N VAL A 125 0.90 -1.38 -1.27
CA VAL A 125 2.28 -1.88 -1.35
C VAL A 125 2.23 -3.34 -1.78
N TRP A 126 3.13 -3.75 -2.67
CA TRP A 126 3.25 -5.14 -3.11
C TRP A 126 4.70 -5.60 -3.12
N ASP A 127 4.88 -6.91 -3.13
CA ASP A 127 6.18 -7.55 -3.22
C ASP A 127 6.08 -8.87 -4.00
N ASP A 128 7.21 -9.34 -4.50
CA ASP A 128 7.35 -10.66 -5.11
C ASP A 128 7.55 -11.76 -4.05
N ASP A 129 7.86 -11.39 -2.81
CA ASP A 129 7.92 -12.28 -1.65
C ASP A 129 7.09 -11.73 -0.48
N ALA A 130 6.11 -12.53 -0.05
CA ALA A 130 5.22 -12.22 1.05
C ALA A 130 5.94 -11.95 2.38
N LEU A 131 7.11 -12.55 2.61
CA LEU A 131 7.92 -12.30 3.81
C LEU A 131 8.58 -10.92 3.80
N HIS A 132 8.75 -10.30 2.63
CA HIS A 132 9.33 -8.97 2.50
C HIS A 132 8.29 -7.84 2.56
N LEU A 133 7.00 -8.16 2.33
CA LEU A 133 5.93 -7.17 2.19
C LEU A 133 5.86 -6.19 3.37
N VAL A 134 5.91 -6.69 4.61
CA VAL A 134 5.86 -5.84 5.82
C VAL A 134 7.12 -4.97 5.92
N ALA A 135 8.29 -5.52 5.63
CA ALA A 135 9.55 -4.77 5.68
C ALA A 135 9.54 -3.62 4.67
N ARG A 136 9.03 -3.87 3.46
CA ARG A 136 8.87 -2.85 2.42
C ARG A 136 7.89 -1.76 2.85
N ALA A 137 6.70 -2.14 3.33
CA ALA A 137 5.69 -1.21 3.80
C ALA A 137 6.25 -0.25 4.88
N LYS A 138 7.04 -0.79 5.83
CA LYS A 138 7.69 0.02 6.88
C LYS A 138 8.74 0.98 6.33
N ALA A 139 9.54 0.53 5.36
CA ALA A 139 10.56 1.37 4.72
C ALA A 139 9.91 2.53 3.96
N ILE A 140 8.80 2.27 3.27
CA ILE A 140 8.00 3.29 2.59
C ILE A 140 7.43 4.26 3.61
N GLU A 141 6.73 3.78 4.65
CA GLU A 141 6.16 4.65 5.70
C GLU A 141 7.22 5.56 6.33
N SER A 142 8.41 5.02 6.64
CA SER A 142 9.51 5.81 7.19
C SER A 142 9.97 6.90 6.22
N GLY A 143 10.05 6.58 4.91
CA GLY A 143 10.38 7.56 3.88
C GLY A 143 9.31 8.63 3.69
N LEU A 144 8.03 8.30 3.91
CA LEU A 144 6.92 9.26 3.87
C LEU A 144 6.98 10.21 5.08
N ILE A 145 7.26 9.68 6.27
CA ILE A 145 7.48 10.47 7.49
C ILE A 145 8.64 11.45 7.24
N ASP A 146 9.79 10.97 6.77
CA ASP A 146 10.94 11.83 6.47
C ASP A 146 10.61 12.96 5.46
N LEU A 147 9.64 12.74 4.57
CA LEU A 147 9.20 13.77 3.61
C LEU A 147 8.34 14.84 4.30
N VAL A 148 7.39 14.46 5.14
CA VAL A 148 6.51 15.40 5.87
C VAL A 148 7.31 16.36 6.75
N TRP A 149 8.32 15.86 7.46
CA TRP A 149 9.12 16.70 8.36
C TRP A 149 9.87 17.80 7.59
N ARG A 150 10.23 17.57 6.33
CA ARG A 150 10.92 18.57 5.49
C ARG A 150 9.99 19.58 4.87
N SER A 151 8.76 19.18 4.51
CA SER A 151 7.77 20.12 3.99
C SER A 151 7.50 21.25 4.99
N ASN A 152 7.63 20.97 6.29
CA ASN A 152 7.46 21.96 7.35
C ASN A 152 8.71 22.84 7.61
N GLU A 153 9.91 22.40 7.19
CA GLU A 153 11.15 23.20 7.30
C GLU A 153 11.22 24.30 6.23
N ILE A 154 10.56 24.11 5.09
CA ILE A 154 10.55 25.09 3.98
C ILE A 154 9.70 26.33 4.33
N ASP A 155 8.73 26.19 5.24
CA ASP A 155 7.84 27.28 5.66
C ASP A 155 8.40 28.14 6.82
N ASP A 156 9.40 27.65 7.57
CA ASP A 156 9.92 28.31 8.79
C ASP A 156 11.15 29.22 8.53
N ASP A 157 11.79 29.10 7.36
CA ASP A 157 12.92 29.95 6.95
C ASP A 157 12.47 31.30 6.30
N GLY A 158 11.18 31.62 6.35
CA GLY A 158 10.56 32.76 5.66
C GLY A 158 10.29 34.03 6.50
N ASP A 159 10.47 34.02 7.83
CA ASP A 159 10.10 35.15 8.70
C ASP A 159 11.29 35.75 9.49
N ALA A 160 12.49 35.69 8.92
CA ALA A 160 13.66 36.40 9.44
C ALA A 160 14.24 37.35 8.39
N SER A 161 13.54 38.44 8.08
CA SER A 161 14.11 39.65 7.44
C SER A 161 13.28 40.90 7.73
#